data_AF-Q5M4G5-F1
#
_entry.id   AF-Q5M4G5-F1
#
_cell.length_a   1.000
_cell.length_b   1.000
_cell.length_c   1.000
_cell.angle_alpha   90.00
_cell.angle_beta   90.00
_cell.angle_gamma   90.00
#
_symmetry.space_group_name_H-M   'P 1'
#
loop_
_entity.id
_entity.type
_entity.pdbx_description
1 polymer ?
#
loop_
_entity_poly.entity_id
_entity_poly.type
_entity_poly.pdbx_seq_one_letter_code
_entity_poly.pdbx_strand_id
1 'polypeptide(L)' 'MLVFFSFTIDLSQPVATIIKEHPEVKELLINLGFKPLSNPAMLNTVGKVTSLKAGSKLSNIPLSKIK' A
#
# COMPACT_ATOMS: atom_id res chain seq x y z
N MET A 1 11.16 -18.29 -20.34
CA MET A 1 11.79 -18.21 -19.01
C MET A 1 10.92 -17.30 -18.14
N LEU A 2 10.14 -17.85 -17.21
CA LEU A 2 9.36 -17.05 -16.25
C LEU A 2 10.30 -16.66 -15.11
N VAL A 3 10.53 -15.35 -14.93
CA VAL A 3 11.31 -14.83 -13.81
C VAL A 3 10.30 -14.46 -12.72
N PHE A 4 10.39 -15.13 -11.56
CA PHE A 4 9.58 -14.78 -10.39
C PHE A 4 10.39 -13.81 -9.51
N PHE A 5 9.90 -12.59 -9.37
CA PHE A 5 10.43 -11.63 -8.39
C PHE A 5 9.63 -11.76 -7.10
N SER A 6 10.33 -11.87 -5.97
CA SER A 6 9.74 -11.89 -4.63
C SER A 6 10.31 -10.74 -3.83
N PHE A 7 9.46 -9.88 -3.28
CA PHE A 7 9.84 -8.80 -2.39
C PHE A 7 8.97 -8.82 -1.14
N THR A 8 9.54 -8.36 -0.02
CA THR A 8 8.87 -8.30 1.28
C THR A 8 8.67 -6.84 1.67
N ILE A 9 7.43 -6.47 1.97
CA ILE A 9 7.11 -5.12 2.46
C ILE A 9 6.82 -5.15 3.96
N ASP A 10 7.32 -4.15 4.68
CA ASP A 10 6.97 -3.93 6.08
C ASP A 10 5.69 -3.09 6.18
N LEU A 11 4.58 -3.73 6.53
CA LEU A 11 3.26 -3.10 6.65
C LEU A 11 3.15 -2.05 7.78
N SER A 12 4.19 -1.89 8.61
CA SER A 12 4.27 -0.86 9.64
C SER A 12 4.83 0.47 9.13
N GLN A 13 5.55 0.47 8.00
CA GLN A 13 6.08 1.68 7.38
C GLN A 13 4.98 2.55 6.78
N PRO A 14 5.24 3.86 6.59
CA PRO A 14 4.36 4.73 5.82
C PRO A 14 4.12 4.19 4.42
N VAL A 15 2.87 4.24 3.97
CA VAL A 15 2.46 3.73 2.64
C VAL A 15 3.22 4.43 1.51
N ALA A 16 3.50 5.73 1.66
CA ALA A 16 4.27 6.50 0.68
C ALA A 16 5.73 6.01 0.56
N THR A 17 6.33 5.51 1.64
CA THR A 17 7.68 4.92 1.61
C THR A 17 7.66 3.61 0.83
N ILE A 18 6.72 2.73 1.13
CA ILE A 18 6.54 1.45 0.43
C ILE A 18 6.34 1.67 -1.07
N ILE A 19 5.47 2.60 -1.47
CA ILE A 19 5.21 2.90 -2.89
C ILE A 19 6.42 3.56 -3.57
N LYS A 20 7.23 4.32 -2.84
CA LYS A 20 8.46 4.89 -3.38
C LYS A 20 9.51 3.81 -3.68
N GLU A 21 9.62 2.82 -2.80
CA GLU A 21 10.56 1.69 -2.95
C GLU A 21 10.05 0.65 -3.96
N HIS A 22 8.73 0.45 -4.01
CA HIS A 22 8.03 -0.52 -4.85
C HIS A 22 6.82 0.15 -5.56
N PRO A 23 7.05 0.95 -6.61
CA PRO A 23 5.97 1.65 -7.33
C PRO A 23 4.88 0.72 -7.88
N GLU A 24 5.23 -0.50 -8.26
CA GLU A 24 4.33 -1.55 -8.73
C GLU A 24 3.24 -1.93 -7.71
N VAL A 25 3.49 -1.72 -6.42
CA VAL A 25 2.54 -2.05 -5.35
C VAL A 25 1.36 -1.07 -5.32
N LYS A 26 1.51 0.14 -5.87
CA LYS A 26 0.45 1.16 -5.79
C LYS A 26 -0.86 0.68 -6.41
N GLU A 27 -0.79 0.13 -7.63
CA GLU A 27 -1.98 -0.31 -8.34
C GLU A 27 -2.61 -1.54 -7.65
N LEU A 28 -1.78 -2.46 -7.17
CA LEU A 28 -2.23 -3.60 -6.36
C LEU A 28 -3.03 -3.14 -5.13
N LEU A 29 -2.51 -2.16 -4.37
CA LEU A 29 -3.20 -1.64 -3.18
C LEU A 29 -4.53 -0.97 -3.53
N ILE A 30 -4.60 -0.22 -4.61
CA ILE A 30 -5.85 0.39 -5.09
C ILE A 30 -6.88 -0.70 -5.40
N ASN A 31 -6.47 -1.75 -6.11
CA ASN A 31 -7.31 -2.89 -6.46
C ASN A 31 -7.77 -3.70 -5.23
N LEU A 32 -6.94 -3.75 -4.18
CA LEU A 32 -7.30 -4.36 -2.89
C LEU A 32 -8.30 -3.51 -2.07
N GLY A 33 -8.57 -2.27 -2.49
CA GLY A 33 -9.57 -1.40 -1.88
C GLY A 33 -9.02 -0.13 -1.25
N PHE A 34 -7.71 0.12 -1.27
CA PHE A 34 -7.10 1.38 -0.83
C PHE A 34 -7.29 2.48 -1.88
N LYS A 35 -8.54 2.67 -2.33
CA LYS A 35 -8.94 3.58 -3.40
C LYS A 35 -8.40 5.01 -3.24
N PRO A 36 -8.32 5.62 -2.03
CA PRO A 36 -7.78 6.97 -1.87
C PRO A 36 -6.34 7.15 -2.36
N LEU A 37 -5.54 6.07 -2.49
CA LEU A 37 -4.17 6.14 -3.01
C LEU A 37 -4.10 6.48 -4.51
N SER A 38 -5.22 6.42 -5.24
CA SER A 38 -5.30 6.94 -6.62
C SER A 38 -5.13 8.47 -6.66
N ASN A 39 -5.46 9.18 -5.58
CA ASN A 39 -5.28 10.61 -5.45
C ASN A 39 -3.84 10.92 -4.98
N PRO A 40 -3.01 11.62 -5.79
CA PRO A 40 -1.66 12.00 -5.39
C PRO A 40 -1.60 12.84 -4.11
N ALA A 41 -2.60 13.68 -3.85
CA ALA A 41 -2.65 14.49 -2.63
C ALA A 41 -2.78 13.61 -1.37
N MET A 42 -3.60 12.55 -1.42
CA MET A 42 -3.75 11.60 -0.32
C MET A 42 -2.45 10.84 -0.05
N LEU A 43 -1.79 10.38 -1.10
CA LEU A 43 -0.50 9.70 -0.99
C LEU A 43 0.57 10.61 -0.38
N ASN A 44 0.59 11.89 -0.78
CA ASN A 44 1.57 12.88 -0.33
C ASN A 44 1.25 13.51 1.03
N THR A 45 0.10 13.20 1.64
CA THR A 45 -0.32 13.69 2.97
C THR A 45 -0.48 12.52 3.93
N VAL A 46 -1.68 11.92 4.00
CA VAL A 46 -2.00 10.80 4.88
C VAL A 46 -1.06 9.62 4.63
N GLY A 47 -0.76 9.33 3.36
CA GLY A 47 0.16 8.24 2.98
C GLY A 47 1.58 8.38 3.51
N LYS A 48 2.05 9.60 3.84
CA LYS A 48 3.38 9.83 4.44
C LYS A 48 3.45 9.52 5.93
N VAL A 49 2.31 9.45 6.61
CA VAL A 49 2.24 9.29 8.08
C VAL A 49 1.42 8.09 8.53
N THR A 50 0.70 7.44 7.62
CA THR A 50 -0.13 6.26 7.87
C THR A 50 0.50 5.02 7.23
N SER A 51 0.43 3.91 7.94
CA SER A 51 0.85 2.59 7.45
C SER A 51 -0.29 1.80 6.81
N LEU A 52 0.01 0.74 6.06
CA LEU A 52 -1.01 -0.15 5.50
C LEU A 52 -1.86 -0.80 6.59
N LYS A 53 -1.24 -1.18 7.72
CA LYS A 53 -1.95 -1.75 8.87
C LYS A 53 -2.97 -0.77 9.44
N ALA A 54 -2.59 0.49 9.64
CA ALA A 54 -3.51 1.51 10.14
C ALA A 54 -4.59 1.86 9.10
N GLY A 55 -4.20 2.08 7.84
CA GLY A 55 -5.10 2.38 6.75
C GLY A 55 -6.15 1.30 6.49
N SER A 56 -5.79 0.02 6.70
CA SER A 56 -6.72 -1.11 6.56
C SER A 56 -7.88 -1.05 7.57
N LYS A 57 -7.59 -0.65 8.81
CA LYS A 57 -8.60 -0.48 9.86
C LYS A 57 -9.54 0.68 9.54
N LEU A 58 -8.97 1.80 9.08
CA LEU A 58 -9.75 2.99 8.70
C LEU A 58 -10.63 2.74 7.48
N SER A 59 -10.16 1.91 6.54
CA SER A 59 -10.85 1.62 5.28
C SER A 59 -11.72 0.36 5.34
N ASN A 60 -11.82 -0.30 6.51
CA ASN A 60 -12.50 -1.58 6.70
C ASN A 60 -12.03 -2.67 5.71
N ILE A 61 -10.73 -2.71 5.40
CA ILE A 61 -10.10 -3.71 4.54
C ILE A 61 -9.51 -4.80 5.44
N PRO A 62 -9.94 -6.08 5.31
CA PRO A 62 -9.34 -7.15 6.08
C PRO A 62 -7.85 -7.30 5.74
N LEU A 63 -6.97 -7.25 6.74
CA LEU A 63 -5.53 -7.40 6.56
C LEU A 63 -5.17 -8.77 5.95
N SER A 64 -6.05 -9.77 6.08
CA SER A 64 -5.92 -11.08 5.44
C SER A 64 -5.90 -11.04 3.91
N LYS A 65 -6.37 -9.94 3.29
CA LYS A 65 -6.23 -9.70 1.84
C LYS A 65 -4.83 -9.23 1.45
N ILE A 66 -3.99 -8.88 2.43
CA ILE A 66 -2.61 -8.42 2.27
C ILE A 66 -1.71 -9.49 2.91
N LYS A 67 -1.75 -10.70 2.36
CA LYS A 67 -0.92 -11.85 2.75
C LYS A 67 -0.36 -12.52 1.52
#